data_AF-A0AAI9YDK0-F1
#
_entry.id   AF-A0AAI9YDK0-F1
#
_cell.length_a   1.000
_cell.length_b   1.000
_cell.length_c   1.000
_cell.angle_alpha   90.00
_cell.angle_beta   90.00
_cell.angle_gamma   90.00
#
_symmetry.space_group_name_H-M   'P 1'
#
loop_
_entity.id
_entity.type
_entity.pdbx_description
1 polymer ?
#
loop_
_entity_poly.entity_id
_entity_poly.type
_entity_poly.pdbx_seq_one_letter_code
_entity_poly.pdbx_strand_id
1 'polypeptide(L)'
;MLSLTSTLALCAAMIGATMAVTPISDTQMTTLLNEGGVGLAMAAQPMWFFGQAMNRPPCVPTHAVDNGQQTPGAELCEWPDAGCNCRKPGVGIGNPAPDFPVYYSYSKCNDNEVRVAYNLFYEKDGFTPSGVFGHKYDWERVIVVWTKNSASNWQPSQLLLSQHSGYDRKNWGDIQNTFNTVDATLPRDSDNGRRNLDHPKVFVA
;
A
#
# COMPACT_ATOMS: atom_id res chain seq x y z
N MET A 1 9.76 50.11 -40.62
CA MET A 1 9.72 49.45 -39.30
C MET A 1 8.41 48.68 -39.18
N LEU A 2 8.51 47.43 -38.70
CA LEU A 2 7.46 46.44 -38.38
C LEU A 2 6.69 45.79 -39.55
N SER A 3 7.02 44.51 -39.80
CA SER A 3 6.08 43.50 -40.27
C SER A 3 6.09 42.37 -39.24
N LEU A 4 4.93 42.09 -38.64
CA LEU A 4 4.75 41.10 -37.58
C LEU A 4 4.83 39.68 -38.17
N THR A 5 5.81 38.90 -37.74
CA THR A 5 5.79 37.44 -37.90
C THR A 5 4.90 36.84 -36.83
N SER A 6 3.73 36.32 -37.23
CA SER A 6 2.81 35.61 -36.35
C SER A 6 3.25 34.14 -36.25
N THR A 7 3.95 33.81 -35.17
CA THR A 7 4.32 32.43 -34.83
C THR A 7 3.11 31.71 -34.25
N LEU A 8 2.56 30.73 -34.99
CA LEU A 8 1.57 29.79 -34.44
C LEU A 8 2.28 28.91 -33.40
N ALA A 9 1.96 29.07 -32.12
CA ALA A 9 2.37 28.17 -31.07
C ALA A 9 1.45 26.93 -31.08
N LEU A 10 1.98 25.78 -31.53
CA LEU A 10 1.30 24.50 -31.44
C LEU A 10 1.38 24.02 -29.98
N CYS A 11 0.32 24.24 -29.20
CA CYS A 11 0.18 23.62 -27.88
C CYS A 11 -0.15 22.14 -28.06
N ALA A 12 0.87 21.28 -28.09
CA ALA A 12 0.69 19.85 -27.96
C ALA A 12 0.29 19.52 -26.51
N ALA A 13 -1.01 19.42 -26.25
CA ALA A 13 -1.51 18.84 -25.01
C ALA A 13 -1.21 17.33 -25.04
N MET A 14 -0.08 16.94 -24.43
CA MET A 14 0.18 15.55 -24.10
C MET A 14 -0.84 15.15 -23.02
N ILE A 15 -2.00 14.64 -23.46
CA ILE A 15 -2.90 13.92 -22.58
C ILE A 15 -2.17 12.63 -22.24
N GLY A 16 -1.42 12.63 -21.14
CA GLY A 16 -0.92 11.39 -20.55
C GLY A 16 -2.11 10.48 -20.35
N ALA A 17 -2.13 9.32 -21.02
CA ALA A 17 -3.17 8.33 -20.83
C ALA A 17 -3.13 7.88 -19.37
N THR A 18 -4.00 8.45 -18.54
CA THR A 18 -4.29 7.89 -17.23
C THR A 18 -5.00 6.57 -17.50
N MET A 19 -4.25 5.48 -17.54
CA MET A 19 -4.84 4.14 -17.54
C MET A 19 -5.74 4.07 -16.31
N ALA A 20 -7.02 3.78 -16.49
CA ALA A 20 -7.94 3.63 -15.38
C ALA A 20 -7.70 2.27 -14.70
N VAL A 21 -8.08 2.16 -13.43
CA VAL A 21 -8.07 0.90 -12.69
C VAL A 21 -8.73 -0.20 -13.53
N THR A 22 -8.09 -1.36 -13.61
CA THR A 22 -8.62 -2.52 -14.32
C THR A 22 -9.94 -2.97 -13.65
N PRO A 23 -11.10 -2.82 -14.33
CA PRO A 23 -12.38 -3.18 -13.73
C PRO A 23 -12.56 -4.70 -13.69
N ILE A 24 -13.23 -5.18 -12.65
CA ILE A 24 -13.58 -6.60 -12.46
C ILE A 24 -15.08 -6.77 -12.71
N SER A 25 -15.49 -7.61 -13.67
CA SER A 25 -16.93 -7.89 -13.88
C SER A 25 -17.54 -8.60 -12.67
N ASP A 26 -18.86 -8.53 -12.51
CA ASP A 26 -19.56 -9.20 -11.40
C ASP A 26 -19.35 -10.72 -11.33
N THR A 27 -19.32 -11.36 -12.50
CA THR A 27 -19.01 -12.80 -12.61
C THR A 27 -17.59 -13.08 -12.13
N GLN A 28 -16.61 -12.27 -12.55
CA GLN A 28 -15.23 -12.41 -12.11
C GLN A 28 -15.08 -12.15 -10.61
N MET A 29 -15.73 -11.13 -10.06
CA MET A 29 -15.73 -10.87 -8.62
C MET A 29 -16.26 -12.10 -7.86
N THR A 30 -17.37 -12.67 -8.30
CA THR A 30 -17.94 -13.89 -7.70
C THR A 30 -16.94 -15.06 -7.73
N THR A 31 -16.28 -15.29 -8.87
CA THR A 31 -15.23 -16.31 -8.98
C THR A 31 -14.08 -16.05 -8.02
N LEU A 32 -13.53 -14.83 -7.99
CA LEU A 32 -12.40 -14.47 -7.13
C LEU A 32 -12.72 -14.67 -5.65
N LEU A 33 -13.94 -14.35 -5.21
CA LEU A 33 -14.38 -14.60 -3.83
C LEU A 33 -14.48 -16.10 -3.55
N ASN A 34 -15.09 -16.89 -4.44
CA ASN A 34 -15.23 -18.33 -4.27
C ASN A 34 -13.89 -19.08 -4.24
N GLU A 35 -12.86 -18.54 -4.89
CA GLU A 35 -11.49 -19.07 -4.86
C GLU A 35 -10.68 -18.64 -3.63
N GLY A 36 -11.34 -18.06 -2.62
CA GLY A 36 -10.70 -17.64 -1.38
C GLY A 36 -10.11 -16.24 -1.43
N GLY A 37 -10.40 -15.44 -2.45
CA GLY A 37 -10.08 -14.01 -2.49
C GLY A 37 -8.61 -13.67 -2.77
N VAL A 38 -7.72 -14.65 -2.97
CA VAL A 38 -6.31 -14.42 -3.30
C VAL A 38 -6.17 -13.51 -4.52
N GLY A 39 -6.85 -13.85 -5.62
CA GLY A 39 -6.75 -13.07 -6.85
C GLY A 39 -7.29 -11.64 -6.69
N LEU A 40 -8.34 -11.44 -5.87
CA LEU A 40 -8.85 -10.11 -5.56
C LEU A 40 -7.86 -9.30 -4.72
N ALA A 41 -7.20 -9.95 -3.75
CA ALA A 41 -6.15 -9.33 -2.97
C ALA A 41 -4.95 -8.94 -3.85
N MET A 42 -4.56 -9.80 -4.78
CA MET A 42 -3.47 -9.49 -5.71
C MET A 42 -3.82 -8.34 -6.66
N ALA A 43 -5.09 -8.19 -7.06
CA ALA A 43 -5.52 -7.18 -8.04
C ALA A 43 -5.34 -5.72 -7.59
N ALA A 44 -5.30 -5.45 -6.28
CA ALA A 44 -5.09 -4.10 -5.75
C ALA A 44 -4.15 -4.05 -4.54
N GLN A 45 -3.24 -5.03 -4.43
CA GLN A 45 -2.30 -5.07 -3.31
C GLN A 45 -1.44 -3.80 -3.25
N PRO A 46 -1.18 -3.26 -2.05
CA PRO A 46 -0.25 -2.14 -1.90
C PRO A 46 1.21 -2.52 -2.22
N MET A 47 1.96 -1.55 -2.72
CA MET A 47 3.42 -1.55 -2.60
C MET A 47 3.81 -0.81 -1.33
N TRP A 48 4.61 -1.46 -0.49
CA TRP A 48 4.96 -0.98 0.84
C TRP A 48 6.30 -0.23 0.83
N PHE A 49 6.28 1.02 1.27
CA PHE A 49 7.44 1.86 1.47
C PHE A 49 7.70 2.02 2.96
N PHE A 50 8.87 1.58 3.42
CA PHE A 50 9.25 1.68 4.83
C PHE A 50 10.10 2.94 5.06
N GLY A 51 9.58 3.87 5.86
CA GLY A 51 10.24 5.14 6.17
C GLY A 51 11.47 4.98 7.06
N GLN A 52 12.44 5.90 6.96
CA GLN A 52 13.57 5.96 7.88
C GLN A 52 13.48 7.23 8.75
N ALA A 53 13.61 7.07 10.06
CA ALA A 53 13.71 8.19 10.99
C ALA A 53 15.19 8.55 11.20
N MET A 54 15.60 9.79 10.93
CA MET A 54 16.99 10.25 11.16
C MET A 54 18.06 9.33 10.54
N ASN A 55 17.82 8.84 9.32
CA ASN A 55 18.66 7.85 8.62
C ASN A 55 18.86 6.53 9.38
N ARG A 56 17.91 6.16 10.26
CA ARG A 56 17.85 4.85 10.91
C ARG A 56 16.85 3.95 10.19
N PRO A 57 17.24 2.70 9.85
CA PRO A 57 16.32 1.76 9.25
C PRO A 57 15.20 1.40 10.24
N PRO A 58 13.94 1.25 9.78
CA PRO A 58 12.84 0.79 10.61
C PRO A 58 12.90 -0.73 10.81
N CYS A 59 12.00 -1.26 11.64
CA CYS A 59 11.62 -2.66 11.53
C CYS A 59 10.87 -2.88 10.20
N VAL A 60 10.98 -4.08 9.62
CA VAL A 60 10.14 -4.51 8.49
C VAL A 60 9.27 -5.69 8.91
N PRO A 61 8.14 -5.95 8.21
CA PRO A 61 7.24 -7.01 8.58
C PRO A 61 7.92 -8.39 8.63
N THR A 62 7.44 -9.23 9.53
CA THR A 62 7.89 -10.61 9.69
C THR A 62 6.70 -11.54 9.91
N HIS A 63 6.97 -12.85 9.99
CA HIS A 63 5.95 -13.83 10.33
C HIS A 63 5.44 -13.59 11.75
N ALA A 64 4.12 -13.57 11.95
CA ALA A 64 3.52 -13.52 13.29
C ALA A 64 3.69 -14.84 14.05
N VAL A 65 3.76 -15.94 13.30
CA VAL A 65 3.95 -17.29 13.80
C VAL A 65 5.05 -17.95 12.97
N ASP A 66 6.08 -18.44 13.63
CA ASP A 66 7.16 -19.23 13.04
C ASP A 66 7.18 -20.61 13.69
N ASN A 67 7.18 -21.67 12.87
CA ASN A 67 7.13 -23.06 13.33
C ASN A 67 6.03 -23.37 14.38
N GLY A 68 4.87 -22.74 14.24
CA GLY A 68 3.72 -22.92 15.14
C GLY A 68 3.85 -22.17 16.48
N GLN A 69 4.90 -21.39 16.68
CA GLN A 69 5.09 -20.53 17.85
C GLN A 69 4.96 -19.07 17.46
N GLN A 70 4.42 -18.25 18.36
CA GLN A 70 4.40 -16.81 18.17
C GLN A 70 5.85 -16.30 18.07
N THR A 71 6.11 -15.47 17.07
CA THR A 71 7.41 -14.81 16.91
C THR A 71 7.71 -13.98 18.15
N PRO A 72 8.91 -14.08 18.75
CA PRO A 72 9.26 -13.30 19.94
C PRO A 72 9.22 -11.79 19.68
N GLY A 73 8.72 -11.02 20.65
CA GLY A 73 8.69 -9.56 20.55
C GLY A 73 10.07 -8.96 20.76
N ALA A 74 10.45 -8.02 19.90
CA ALA A 74 11.74 -7.35 19.94
C ALA A 74 11.80 -6.30 21.06
N GLU A 75 12.98 -6.09 21.61
CA GLU A 75 13.20 -5.06 22.63
C GLU A 75 13.21 -3.64 22.02
N LEU A 76 12.63 -2.69 22.75
CA LEU A 76 12.61 -1.27 22.37
C LEU A 76 14.00 -0.63 22.59
N CYS A 77 14.30 0.44 21.85
CA CYS A 77 15.46 1.30 22.07
C CYS A 77 15.07 2.77 22.16
N GLU A 78 16.00 3.61 22.57
CA GLU A 78 15.81 5.05 22.57
C GLU A 78 15.69 5.61 21.14
N TRP A 79 14.95 6.70 21.01
CA TRP A 79 14.88 7.48 19.78
C TRP A 79 16.29 7.88 19.31
N PRO A 80 16.62 7.82 18.00
CA PRO A 80 15.75 7.51 16.86
C PRO A 80 15.84 6.06 16.32
N ASP A 81 16.37 5.08 17.06
CA ASP A 81 16.64 3.74 16.52
C ASP A 81 15.43 2.78 16.62
N ALA A 82 14.40 3.03 15.80
CA ALA A 82 13.17 2.22 15.78
C ALA A 82 13.45 0.77 15.38
N GLY A 83 14.38 0.56 14.44
CA GLY A 83 14.71 -0.75 13.90
C GLY A 83 15.63 -1.59 14.78
N CYS A 84 16.06 -1.15 15.96
CA CYS A 84 16.96 -1.96 16.79
C CYS A 84 16.33 -3.33 17.15
N ASN A 85 17.13 -4.39 17.31
CA ASN A 85 16.66 -5.70 17.79
C ASN A 85 15.52 -6.40 17.01
N CYS A 86 15.14 -5.90 15.83
CA CYS A 86 14.13 -6.51 14.97
C CYS A 86 14.69 -6.72 13.56
N ARG A 87 13.91 -7.40 12.71
CA ARG A 87 14.22 -7.52 11.29
C ARG A 87 14.30 -6.15 10.61
N LYS A 88 15.43 -5.84 9.98
CA LYS A 88 15.67 -4.62 9.18
C LYS A 88 15.64 -4.94 7.67
N PRO A 89 15.49 -3.95 6.78
CA PRO A 89 15.59 -4.18 5.33
C PRO A 89 16.94 -4.78 4.91
N GLY A 90 18.05 -4.39 5.56
CA GLY A 90 19.39 -4.88 5.21
C GLY A 90 19.92 -4.39 3.85
N VAL A 91 19.21 -3.48 3.19
CA VAL A 91 19.53 -2.91 1.88
C VAL A 91 19.50 -1.38 1.93
N GLY A 92 20.19 -0.73 1.00
CA GLY A 92 20.18 0.73 0.87
C GLY A 92 18.82 1.28 0.42
N ILE A 93 18.54 2.55 0.72
CA ILE A 93 17.33 3.26 0.28
C ILE A 93 17.18 3.14 -1.26
N GLY A 94 15.95 2.92 -1.72
CA GLY A 94 15.63 2.76 -3.15
C GLY A 94 15.70 1.32 -3.65
N ASN A 95 16.18 0.38 -2.83
CA ASN A 95 16.21 -1.04 -3.18
C ASN A 95 15.00 -1.78 -2.57
N PRO A 96 14.48 -2.83 -3.24
CA PRO A 96 13.47 -3.70 -2.67
C PRO A 96 13.92 -4.30 -1.34
N ALA A 97 13.05 -4.25 -0.33
CA ALA A 97 13.26 -4.99 0.91
C ALA A 97 13.19 -6.50 0.64
N PRO A 98 13.83 -7.35 1.47
CA PRO A 98 13.66 -8.80 1.37
C PRO A 98 12.21 -9.21 1.61
N ASP A 99 11.79 -10.33 1.02
CA ASP A 99 10.40 -10.81 1.08
C ASP A 99 9.86 -10.89 2.51
N PHE A 100 8.60 -10.47 2.69
CA PHE A 100 7.92 -10.49 3.97
C PHE A 100 6.47 -10.95 3.81
N PRO A 101 5.87 -11.55 4.84
CA PRO A 101 4.49 -12.00 4.77
C PRO A 101 3.51 -10.82 4.83
N VAL A 102 2.49 -10.89 3.99
CA VAL A 102 1.29 -10.05 4.06
C VAL A 102 0.10 -10.96 4.26
N TYR A 103 -0.57 -10.84 5.41
CA TYR A 103 -1.76 -11.63 5.71
C TYR A 103 -2.97 -10.92 5.14
N TYR A 104 -3.76 -11.60 4.31
CA TYR A 104 -4.98 -11.01 3.77
C TYR A 104 -6.24 -11.68 4.31
N SER A 105 -7.31 -10.91 4.35
CA SER A 105 -8.68 -11.40 4.53
C SER A 105 -9.62 -10.57 3.66
N TYR A 106 -10.78 -11.11 3.32
CA TYR A 106 -11.77 -10.38 2.56
C TYR A 106 -13.17 -10.59 3.13
N SER A 107 -14.07 -9.65 2.83
CA SER A 107 -15.47 -9.73 3.21
C SER A 107 -16.34 -9.07 2.15
N LYS A 108 -17.37 -9.79 1.68
CA LYS A 108 -18.48 -9.17 0.95
C LYS A 108 -19.41 -8.52 1.97
N CYS A 109 -19.33 -7.20 2.12
CA CYS A 109 -20.08 -6.45 3.12
C CYS A 109 -21.55 -6.30 2.72
N ASN A 110 -21.83 -6.17 1.42
CA ASN A 110 -23.16 -6.19 0.81
C ASN A 110 -23.02 -6.44 -0.71
N ASP A 111 -24.12 -6.35 -1.48
CA ASP A 111 -24.11 -6.62 -2.92
C ASP A 111 -23.30 -5.65 -3.77
N ASN A 112 -22.96 -4.48 -3.22
CA ASN A 112 -22.22 -3.43 -3.90
C ASN A 112 -20.88 -3.12 -3.25
N GLU A 113 -20.46 -3.87 -2.22
CA GLU A 113 -19.24 -3.60 -1.48
C GLU A 113 -18.52 -4.87 -1.03
N VAL A 114 -17.23 -4.94 -1.38
CA VAL A 114 -16.29 -5.96 -0.91
C VAL A 114 -15.08 -5.25 -0.32
N ARG A 115 -14.54 -5.74 0.78
CA ARG A 115 -13.33 -5.21 1.40
C ARG A 115 -12.25 -6.27 1.43
N VAL A 116 -11.02 -5.88 1.10
CA VAL A 116 -9.82 -6.70 1.31
C VAL A 116 -8.91 -6.00 2.30
N ALA A 117 -8.61 -6.68 3.41
CA ALA A 117 -7.66 -6.22 4.41
C ALA A 117 -6.31 -6.91 4.22
N TYR A 118 -5.23 -6.13 4.17
CA TYR A 118 -3.84 -6.55 4.13
C TYR A 118 -3.19 -6.18 5.45
N ASN A 119 -2.63 -7.17 6.15
CA ASN A 119 -2.12 -7.01 7.51
C ASN A 119 -0.63 -7.33 7.53
N LEU A 120 0.12 -6.46 8.18
CA LEU A 120 1.56 -6.56 8.42
C LEU A 120 1.78 -6.79 9.90
N PHE A 121 2.68 -7.71 10.23
CA PHE A 121 3.08 -7.95 11.61
C PHE A 121 4.51 -7.49 11.84
N TYR A 122 4.72 -6.76 12.92
CA TYR A 122 6.02 -6.32 13.39
C TYR A 122 6.30 -6.87 14.79
N GLU A 123 7.58 -7.13 15.09
CA GLU A 123 8.00 -7.65 16.40
C GLU A 123 7.84 -6.61 17.52
N LYS A 124 7.70 -5.32 17.16
CA LYS A 124 7.49 -4.17 18.03
C LYS A 124 7.09 -2.93 17.22
N ASP A 125 6.63 -1.91 17.92
CA ASP A 125 6.50 -0.54 17.45
C ASP A 125 7.15 0.43 18.45
N GLY A 126 7.81 1.46 17.94
CA GLY A 126 8.29 2.61 18.71
C GLY A 126 9.55 2.42 19.55
N PHE A 127 9.60 3.16 20.66
CA PHE A 127 10.80 3.45 21.45
C PHE A 127 10.59 3.26 22.95
N THR A 128 11.68 3.28 23.72
CA THR A 128 11.61 3.32 25.18
C THR A 128 11.10 4.68 25.70
N PRO A 129 10.38 4.72 26.83
CA PRO A 129 9.94 3.56 27.63
C PRO A 129 8.67 2.91 27.05
N SER A 130 8.55 1.60 27.28
CA SER A 130 7.40 0.82 26.84
C SER A 130 6.09 1.34 27.47
N GLY A 131 5.01 1.32 26.69
CA GLY A 131 3.69 1.83 27.06
C GLY A 131 3.55 3.35 26.93
N VAL A 132 4.64 4.07 26.65
CA VAL A 132 4.62 5.53 26.42
C VAL A 132 5.00 5.83 24.97
N PHE A 133 6.15 5.33 24.52
CA PHE A 133 6.66 5.59 23.17
C PHE A 133 6.74 4.34 22.29
N GLY A 134 6.37 3.16 22.81
CA GLY A 134 6.40 1.93 22.04
C GLY A 134 5.90 0.71 22.81
N HIS A 135 5.75 -0.41 22.11
CA HIS A 135 5.33 -1.68 22.65
C HIS A 135 5.90 -2.86 21.85
N LYS A 136 5.92 -4.03 22.49
CA LYS A 136 6.16 -5.29 21.76
C LYS A 136 4.94 -5.62 20.92
N TYR A 137 5.22 -6.21 19.76
CA TYR A 137 4.25 -6.58 18.75
C TYR A 137 3.47 -5.42 18.17
N ASP A 138 3.32 -5.42 16.86
CA ASP A 138 2.43 -4.49 16.21
C ASP A 138 1.78 -5.10 14.97
N TRP A 139 0.57 -4.64 14.69
CA TRP A 139 -0.25 -5.08 13.56
C TRP A 139 -0.78 -3.87 12.82
N GLU A 140 -0.18 -3.60 11.67
CA GLU A 140 -0.66 -2.58 10.76
C GLU A 140 -1.57 -3.18 9.70
N ARG A 141 -2.61 -2.46 9.29
CA ARG A 141 -3.60 -2.93 8.32
C ARG A 141 -4.00 -1.86 7.33
N VAL A 142 -3.92 -2.22 6.06
CA VAL A 142 -4.54 -1.47 4.96
C VAL A 142 -5.79 -2.19 4.50
N ILE A 143 -6.87 -1.46 4.23
CA ILE A 143 -8.08 -2.04 3.63
C ILE A 143 -8.37 -1.35 2.30
N VAL A 144 -8.49 -2.15 1.24
CA VAL A 144 -9.00 -1.70 -0.06
C VAL A 144 -10.49 -2.02 -0.12
N VAL A 145 -11.30 -0.99 -0.35
CA VAL A 145 -12.75 -1.10 -0.53
C VAL A 145 -13.05 -1.14 -2.02
N TRP A 146 -13.66 -2.22 -2.47
CA TRP A 146 -14.17 -2.40 -3.83
C TRP A 146 -15.66 -2.09 -3.85
N THR A 147 -16.09 -1.26 -4.80
CA THR A 147 -17.51 -0.97 -5.01
C THR A 147 -17.96 -1.32 -6.42
N LYS A 148 -19.20 -1.77 -6.53
CA LYS A 148 -19.86 -2.06 -7.81
C LYS A 148 -20.47 -0.79 -8.40
N ASN A 149 -20.20 -0.53 -9.67
CA ASN A 149 -20.82 0.56 -10.42
C ASN A 149 -22.11 0.12 -11.12
N SER A 150 -22.82 1.07 -11.75
CA SER A 150 -24.10 0.81 -12.44
C SER A 150 -23.99 -0.15 -13.63
N ALA A 151 -22.78 -0.34 -14.18
CA ALA A 151 -22.51 -1.29 -15.25
C ALA A 151 -22.15 -2.70 -14.73
N SER A 152 -22.35 -2.95 -13.42
CA SER A 152 -21.97 -4.21 -12.75
C SER A 152 -20.48 -4.55 -12.81
N ASN A 153 -19.64 -3.52 -12.90
CA ASN A 153 -18.19 -3.64 -12.77
C ASN A 153 -17.75 -3.16 -11.39
N TRP A 154 -16.76 -3.85 -10.84
CA TRP A 154 -16.15 -3.59 -9.56
C TRP A 154 -14.82 -2.89 -9.75
N GLN A 155 -14.55 -1.91 -8.89
CA GLN A 155 -13.28 -1.19 -8.86
C GLN A 155 -12.95 -0.79 -7.42
N PRO A 156 -11.66 -0.64 -7.09
CA PRO A 156 -11.24 0.01 -5.86
C PRO A 156 -11.81 1.43 -5.80
N SER A 157 -12.36 1.78 -4.66
CA SER A 157 -13.07 3.03 -4.42
C SER A 157 -12.46 3.81 -3.27
N GLN A 158 -11.94 3.11 -2.26
CA GLN A 158 -11.29 3.71 -1.10
C GLN A 158 -10.13 2.87 -0.60
N LEU A 159 -9.17 3.55 0.01
CA LEU A 159 -8.07 3.00 0.77
C LEU A 159 -8.20 3.48 2.22
N LEU A 160 -8.17 2.53 3.15
CA LEU A 160 -8.20 2.77 4.59
C LEU A 160 -6.81 2.39 5.14
N LEU A 161 -6.13 3.35 5.75
CA LEU A 161 -4.82 3.18 6.36
C LEU A 161 -5.01 3.16 7.88
N SER A 162 -4.63 2.08 8.56
CA SER A 162 -4.67 2.03 10.02
C SER A 162 -3.87 3.19 10.62
N GLN A 163 -4.45 3.81 11.64
CA GLN A 163 -3.77 4.79 12.49
C GLN A 163 -4.24 4.57 13.91
N HIS A 164 -3.46 3.81 14.68
CA HIS A 164 -3.81 3.37 16.03
C HIS A 164 -5.21 2.73 16.08
N SER A 165 -6.18 3.37 16.73
CA SER A 165 -7.55 2.88 16.90
C SER A 165 -8.50 3.20 15.74
N GLY A 166 -8.03 3.90 14.70
CA GLY A 166 -8.85 4.39 13.61
C GLY A 166 -8.27 4.14 12.21
N TYR A 167 -8.82 4.89 11.25
CA TYR A 167 -8.40 4.83 9.85
C TYR A 167 -8.33 6.23 9.25
N ASP A 168 -7.21 6.56 8.61
CA ASP A 168 -7.23 7.56 7.55
C ASP A 168 -7.85 6.94 6.31
N ARG A 169 -8.68 7.72 5.63
CA ARG A 169 -9.49 7.29 4.50
C ARG A 169 -9.14 8.15 3.31
N LYS A 170 -8.79 7.49 2.21
CA LYS A 170 -8.57 8.14 0.92
C LYS A 170 -9.54 7.54 -0.07
N ASN A 171 -10.24 8.37 -0.84
CA ASN A 171 -10.86 7.87 -2.06
C ASN A 171 -9.77 7.46 -3.02
N TRP A 172 -10.04 6.46 -3.86
CA TRP A 172 -9.02 5.89 -4.73
C TRP A 172 -8.37 6.94 -5.64
N GLY A 173 -9.16 7.85 -6.19
CA GLY A 173 -8.65 8.94 -7.04
C GLY A 173 -7.89 10.04 -6.33
N ASP A 174 -7.93 10.07 -5.00
CA ASP A 174 -7.16 11.01 -4.19
C ASP A 174 -5.77 10.46 -3.81
N ILE A 175 -5.54 9.17 -4.04
CA ILE A 175 -4.24 8.53 -3.79
C ILE A 175 -3.23 9.11 -4.79
N GLN A 176 -2.23 9.82 -4.27
CA GLN A 176 -1.25 10.53 -5.10
C GLN A 176 -0.36 9.62 -5.93
N ASN A 177 -0.10 8.40 -5.43
CA ASN A 177 0.86 7.48 -6.00
C ASN A 177 0.24 6.09 -6.15
N THR A 178 -0.08 5.76 -7.39
CA THR A 178 -0.57 4.45 -7.82
C THR A 178 0.26 3.94 -8.99
N PHE A 179 0.18 2.65 -9.31
CA PHE A 179 0.87 2.04 -10.44
C PHE A 179 0.08 0.85 -11.00
N ASN A 180 0.36 0.44 -12.25
CA ASN A 180 -0.24 -0.75 -12.86
C ASN A 180 0.56 -2.00 -12.52
N THR A 181 -0.08 -3.18 -12.52
CA THR A 181 0.61 -4.45 -12.24
C THR A 181 1.84 -4.67 -13.13
N VAL A 182 1.74 -4.35 -14.42
CA VAL A 182 2.84 -4.51 -15.40
C VAL A 182 4.08 -3.71 -15.07
N ASP A 183 3.93 -2.63 -14.31
CA ASP A 183 5.02 -1.75 -13.95
C ASP A 183 5.72 -2.21 -12.65
N ALA A 184 5.20 -3.21 -11.93
CA ALA A 184 5.56 -3.50 -10.52
C ALA A 184 7.06 -3.68 -10.25
N THR A 185 7.84 -4.07 -11.27
CA THR A 185 9.29 -4.30 -11.18
C THR A 185 10.15 -3.08 -11.53
N LEU A 186 9.54 -1.98 -12.00
CA LEU A 186 10.27 -0.78 -12.37
C LEU A 186 10.74 -0.01 -11.12
N PRO A 187 11.90 0.69 -11.18
CA PRO A 187 12.34 1.59 -10.13
C PRO A 187 11.26 2.63 -9.77
N ARG A 188 11.06 2.88 -8.47
CA ARG A 188 9.94 3.73 -7.97
C ARG A 188 10.35 5.01 -7.28
N ASP A 189 11.63 5.33 -7.29
CA ASP A 189 12.20 6.57 -6.78
C ASP A 189 11.75 7.82 -7.56
N SER A 190 11.29 7.66 -8.80
CA SER A 190 10.96 8.77 -9.73
C SER A 190 9.53 8.77 -10.27
N ASP A 191 8.75 7.70 -10.07
CA ASP A 191 7.41 7.54 -10.69
C ASP A 191 6.26 7.91 -9.73
N ASN A 192 6.34 9.08 -9.11
CA ASN A 192 5.31 9.61 -8.21
C ASN A 192 4.33 10.53 -8.96
N GLY A 193 3.09 10.63 -8.47
CA GLY A 193 2.04 11.49 -9.04
C GLY A 193 1.06 10.79 -9.99
N ARG A 194 1.28 9.52 -10.31
CA ARG A 194 0.32 8.71 -11.10
C ARG A 194 -0.86 8.30 -10.23
N ARG A 195 -2.08 8.56 -10.68
CA ARG A 195 -3.32 8.32 -9.92
C ARG A 195 -4.26 7.38 -10.67
N ASN A 196 -5.22 6.79 -9.95
CA ASN A 196 -6.28 5.94 -10.49
C ASN A 196 -5.78 4.67 -11.22
N LEU A 197 -4.66 4.11 -10.79
CA LEU A 197 -4.12 2.84 -11.29
C LEU A 197 -4.41 1.69 -10.32
N ASP A 198 -4.03 0.46 -10.72
CA ASP A 198 -4.41 -0.78 -10.04
C ASP A 198 -3.94 -0.87 -8.58
N HIS A 199 -2.75 -0.36 -8.27
CA HIS A 199 -2.10 -0.56 -6.96
C HIS A 199 -1.70 0.77 -6.30
N PRO A 200 -1.91 0.95 -4.99
CA PRO A 200 -1.43 2.11 -4.26
C PRO A 200 0.02 1.91 -3.79
N LYS A 201 0.81 3.00 -3.77
CA LYS A 201 2.02 3.07 -2.94
C LYS A 201 1.61 3.49 -1.53
N VAL A 202 1.90 2.66 -0.53
CA VAL A 202 1.60 2.91 0.88
C VAL A 202 2.90 3.11 1.64
N PHE A 203 2.97 4.21 2.37
CA PHE A 203 4.10 4.56 3.22
C PHE A 203 3.77 4.15 4.66
N VAL A 204 4.55 3.22 5.20
CA VAL A 204 4.42 2.72 6.57
C VAL A 204 5.54 3.34 7.39
N ALA A 205 5.18 3.87 8.56
CA ALA A 205 6.07 4.54 9.50
C ALA A 205 6.21 3.70 10.75
#